data_AF-A0A5E4KYD7-F1
#
_entry.id   AF-A0A5E4KYD7-F1
#
_cell.length_a   1.000
_cell.length_b   1.000
_cell.length_c   1.000
_cell.angle_alpha   90.00
_cell.angle_beta   90.00
_cell.angle_gamma   90.00
#
_symmetry.space_group_name_H-M   'P 1'
#
loop_
_entity.id
_entity.type
_entity.pdbx_description
1 polymer ?
#
loop_
_entity_poly.entity_id
_entity_poly.type
_entity_poly.pdbx_seq_one_letter_code
_entity_poly.pdbx_strand_id
1 'polypeptide(L)' 'MLETSDERIRMLKAGYSAKTIEEFYIKYNNFKVVRLLLFVNVD' A
#
# COMPACT_ATOMS: atom_id res chain seq x y z
N MET A 1 11.05 0.64 -2.49
CA MET A 1 10.88 -0.84 -2.30
C MET A 1 9.50 -1.22 -2.78
N LEU A 2 9.31 -2.20 -3.67
CA LEU A 2 8.03 -2.45 -4.38
C LEU A 2 7.65 -1.35 -5.37
N GLU A 3 8.65 -0.69 -5.94
CA GLU A 3 8.46 0.40 -6.91
C GLU A 3 8.13 -0.14 -8.31
N THR A 4 8.43 -1.42 -8.56
CA THR A 4 8.16 -2.08 -9.84
C THR A 4 7.13 -3.19 -9.70
N SER A 5 6.44 -3.50 -10.79
CA SER A 5 5.55 -4.67 -10.89
C SER A 5 6.29 -5.98 -10.63
N ASP A 6 7.56 -6.08 -11.02
CA ASP A 6 8.36 -7.30 -10.89
C ASP A 6 8.63 -7.68 -9.44
N GLU A 7 8.90 -6.70 -8.57
CA GLU A 7 9.08 -6.94 -7.14
C GLU A 7 7.80 -7.49 -6.52
N ARG A 8 6.63 -6.94 -6.87
CA ARG A 8 5.32 -7.45 -6.42
C ARG A 8 5.09 -8.88 -6.89
N ILE A 9 5.40 -9.19 -8.16
CA ILE A 9 5.27 -10.54 -8.71
C ILE A 9 6.17 -11.53 -7.95
N ARG A 10 7.41 -11.16 -7.62
CA ARG A 10 8.33 -12.01 -6.84
C ARG A 10 7.77 -12.30 -5.45
N MET A 11 7.18 -11.31 -4.79
CA MET A 11 6.57 -11.50 -3.46
C MET A 11 5.31 -12.38 -3.52
N LEU A 12 4.46 -12.19 -4.53
CA LEU A 12 3.31 -13.08 -4.76
C LEU A 12 3.76 -14.53 -4.97
N LYS A 13 4.80 -14.76 -5.79
CA LYS A 13 5.38 -16.09 -6.01
C LYS A 13 6.02 -16.69 -4.75
N ALA A 14 6.51 -15.85 -3.85
CA ALA A 14 7.06 -16.28 -2.56
C ALA A 14 5.97 -16.56 -1.50
N GLY A 15 4.69 -16.41 -1.85
CA GLY A 15 3.56 -16.75 -0.96
C GLY A 15 3.09 -15.60 -0.07
N TYR A 16 3.57 -14.38 -0.28
CA TYR A 16 3.05 -13.21 0.43
C TYR A 16 1.64 -12.88 -0.08
N SER A 17 0.74 -12.55 0.85
CA SER A 17 -0.58 -12.06 0.50
C SER A 17 -0.49 -10.66 -0.12
N ALA A 18 -1.44 -10.33 -1.00
CA ALA A 18 -1.52 -8.98 -1.59
C ALA A 18 -1.59 -7.89 -0.51
N LYS A 19 -2.35 -8.12 0.57
CA LYS A 19 -2.45 -7.22 1.72
C LYS A 19 -1.09 -6.95 2.37
N THR A 20 -0.30 -8.00 2.59
CA THR A 20 1.05 -7.87 3.17
C THR A 20 1.98 -7.08 2.25
N ILE A 21 1.86 -7.27 0.93
CA ILE A 21 2.63 -6.52 -0.06
C ILE A 21 2.26 -5.02 -0.03
N GLU A 22 0.97 -4.69 0.08
CA GLU A 22 0.51 -3.31 0.22
C GLU A 22 0.99 -2.66 1.52
N GLU A 23 0.93 -3.38 2.65
CA GLU A 23 1.45 -2.90 3.94
C GLU A 23 2.94 -2.57 3.85
N PHE A 24 3.73 -3.41 3.19
CA PHE A 24 5.15 -3.13 2.94
C PHE A 24 5.35 -1.95 1.99
N TYR A 25 4.53 -1.82 0.94
CA TYR A 25 4.59 -0.68 0.04
C TYR A 25 4.34 0.64 0.79
N ILE A 26 3.34 0.69 1.66
CA ILE A 26 3.06 1.88 2.49
C ILE A 26 4.22 2.14 3.47
N LYS A 27 4.67 1.10 4.18
CA LYS A 27 5.69 1.21 5.23
C LYS A 27 7.05 1.66 4.72
N TYR A 28 7.48 1.19 3.55
CA TYR A 28 8.84 1.39 3.05
C TYR A 28 8.98 2.45 1.95
N ASN A 29 7.90 3.08 1.49
CA ASN A 29 7.95 4.16 0.49
C ASN A 29 7.55 5.54 1.05
N ASN A 30 7.75 5.77 2.36
CA ASN A 30 7.46 7.05 3.03
C ASN A 30 6.03 7.58 2.82
N PHE A 31 5.06 6.68 2.59
CA PHE A 31 3.66 7.09 2.51
C PHE A 31 3.14 7.50 3.90
N LYS A 32 2.50 8.66 3.97
CA LYS A 32 1.79 9.11 5.16
C LYS A 32 0.30 8.79 4.99
N VAL A 33 -0.21 7.85 5.79
CA VAL A 33 -1.65 7.57 5.84
C VAL A 33 -2.34 8.73 6.52
N VAL A 34 -3.07 9.54 5.75
CA VAL A 34 -3.89 10.63 6.28
C VAL A 34 -5.33 10.13 6.41
N ARG A 35 -5.77 9.85 7.65
CA ARG A 35 -7.18 9.58 7.94
C ARG A 35 -7.91 10.90 8.16
N LEU A 36 -8.19 11.62 7.09
CA LEU A 36 -9.09 12.77 7.14
C LEU A 36 -10.52 12.26 6.94
N LEU A 37 -11.38 12.42 7.96
CA LEU A 37 -12.82 12.33 7.76
C LEU A 37 -13.19 13.49 6.82
N LEU A 38 -13.57 13.17 5.58
CA LEU A 38 -14.22 14.13 4.70
C LEU A 38 -15.59 14.44 5.32
N PHE A 39 -15.66 15.50 6.13
CA PHE A 39 -16.94 16.14 6.43
C PHE A 39 -17.42 16.81 5.15
N VAL A 40 -18.22 16.10 4.36
CA VAL A 40 -19.01 16.73 3.31
C VAL A 40 -20.15 17.44 4.03
N ASN A 41 -19.97 18.73 4.33
CA ASN A 41 -21.11 19.58 4.62
C ASN A 41 -21.92 19.68 3.34
N VAL A 42 -23.11 19.09 3.37
CA VAL A 42 -24.14 19.28 2.34
C VAL A 42 -24.98 20.44 2.83
N ASP A 43 -24.72 21.63 2.28
CA ASP A 43 -25.59 22.81 2.41
C ASP A 43 -26.85 22.64 1.54
#